data_AF-A0A1G6I478-F1
#
_entry.id   AF-A0A1G6I478-F1
#
_cell.length_a   1.000
_cell.length_b   1.000
_cell.length_c   1.000
_cell.angle_alpha   90.00
_cell.angle_beta   90.00
_cell.angle_gamma   90.00
#
_symmetry.space_group_name_H-M   'P 1'
#
loop_
_entity.id
_entity.type
_entity.pdbx_description
1 polymer ?
#
loop_
_entity_poly.entity_id
_entity_poly.type
_entity_poly.pdbx_seq_one_letter_code
_entity_poly.pdbx_strand_id
1 'polypeptide(L)'
;MWGVGSLVINHFPKLWIKASRGPLWEFNRRTGLVTVFDYNNNGEYKKNGTIGEKVAPFYEFDAYITVTPDRQGLPNNVLCIVHRYRDIWINMGNFVGACSGTAVPCALWDYLQNYMDISKPMPDTPELEAFRHLDPTTAEHDRQTGRAPRYWRDMDDETFKAKEREMNERIPQIDTFSRPNLMARHVRYAG
;
A
#
# COMPACT_ATOMS: atom_id res chain seq x y z
N MET A 1 24.34 35.65 3.92
CA MET A 1 23.96 34.58 2.98
C MET A 1 22.47 34.16 3.03
N TRP A 2 21.57 34.92 3.67
CA TRP A 2 20.14 34.56 3.77
C TRP A 2 19.22 35.23 2.75
N GLY A 3 19.65 36.33 2.10
CA GLY A 3 18.82 37.10 1.16
C GLY A 3 18.56 36.41 -0.19
N VAL A 4 19.54 35.64 -0.70
CA VAL A 4 19.39 34.93 -1.97
C VAL A 4 18.39 33.77 -1.85
N GLY A 5 18.40 33.05 -0.72
CA GLY A 5 17.43 31.99 -0.44
C GLY A 5 15.99 32.51 -0.38
N SER A 6 15.76 33.65 0.29
CA SER A 6 14.42 34.25 0.39
C SER A 6 13.89 34.75 -0.95
N LEU A 7 14.74 35.35 -1.80
CA LEU A 7 14.36 35.83 -3.12
C LEU A 7 13.93 34.69 -4.04
N VAL A 8 14.66 33.57 -4.02
CA VAL A 8 14.35 32.42 -4.89
C VAL A 8 13.08 31.69 -4.42
N ILE A 9 12.85 31.56 -3.11
CA ILE A 9 11.63 30.93 -2.58
C ILE A 9 10.39 31.76 -2.90
N ASN A 10 10.45 33.09 -2.74
CA ASN A 10 9.28 33.96 -2.91
C ASN A 10 9.00 34.34 -4.38
N HIS A 11 10.04 34.47 -5.21
CA HIS A 11 9.88 34.96 -6.58
C HIS A 11 10.03 33.87 -7.65
N PHE A 12 10.75 32.78 -7.33
CA PHE A 12 10.96 31.66 -8.23
C PHE A 12 10.75 30.28 -7.55
N PRO A 13 9.62 30.06 -6.85
CA PRO A 13 9.38 28.83 -6.10
C PRO A 13 9.53 27.58 -6.97
N LYS A 14 9.22 27.65 -8.27
CA LYS A 14 9.37 26.53 -9.23
C LYS A 14 10.82 26.05 -9.45
N LEU A 15 11.83 26.87 -9.14
CA LEU A 15 13.24 26.48 -9.27
C LEU A 15 13.70 25.57 -8.12
N TRP A 16 13.07 25.68 -6.95
CA TRP A 16 13.46 24.96 -5.73
C TRP A 16 12.39 23.98 -5.23
N ILE A 17 11.12 24.25 -5.52
CA ILE A 17 9.97 23.43 -5.16
C ILE A 17 9.47 22.78 -6.45
N LYS A 18 9.90 21.55 -6.70
CA LYS A 18 9.24 20.68 -7.67
C LYS A 18 8.03 20.07 -6.98
N ALA A 19 6.87 20.16 -7.63
CA ALA A 19 5.70 19.41 -7.19
C ALA A 19 6.09 17.94 -6.96
N SER A 20 5.62 17.36 -5.86
CA SER A 20 5.82 15.93 -5.61
C SER A 20 5.33 15.17 -6.83
N ARG A 21 6.13 14.21 -7.31
CA ARG A 21 5.64 13.25 -8.30
C ARG A 21 4.39 12.62 -7.69
N GLY A 22 3.33 12.48 -8.49
CA GLY A 22 2.03 11.97 -8.02
C GLY A 22 2.11 10.53 -7.50
N PRO A 23 0.98 9.82 -7.39
CA PRO A 23 0.99 8.44 -6.90
C PRO A 23 1.91 7.57 -7.75
N LEU A 24 2.62 6.64 -7.12
CA LEU A 24 3.45 5.64 -7.80
C LEU A 24 2.62 4.46 -8.28
N TRP A 25 1.58 4.11 -7.53
CA TRP A 25 0.68 3.01 -7.79
C TRP A 25 -0.66 3.26 -7.11
N GLU A 26 -1.70 2.56 -7.57
CA GLU A 26 -3.04 2.55 -7.00
C GLU A 26 -3.55 1.10 -6.95
N PHE A 27 -4.08 0.69 -5.79
CA PHE A 27 -4.86 -0.54 -5.65
C PHE A 27 -6.34 -0.17 -5.56
N ASN A 28 -7.10 -0.51 -6.59
CA ASN A 28 -8.50 -0.13 -6.69
C ASN A 28 -9.39 -1.31 -6.30
N ARG A 29 -9.82 -1.33 -5.03
CA ARG A 29 -10.70 -2.37 -4.46
C ARG A 29 -11.97 -2.60 -5.30
N ARG A 30 -12.60 -1.53 -5.80
CA ARG A 30 -13.88 -1.62 -6.53
C ARG A 30 -13.77 -2.32 -7.87
N THR A 31 -12.68 -2.06 -8.59
CA THR A 31 -12.44 -2.65 -9.92
C THR A 31 -11.61 -3.93 -9.87
N GLY A 32 -10.89 -4.17 -8.77
CA GLY A 32 -9.92 -5.25 -8.64
C GLY A 32 -8.63 -5.00 -9.44
N LEU A 33 -8.42 -3.78 -9.93
CA LEU A 33 -7.27 -3.41 -10.74
C LEU A 33 -6.16 -2.76 -9.90
N VAL A 34 -4.93 -2.94 -10.38
CA VAL A 34 -3.73 -2.28 -9.91
C VAL A 34 -3.19 -1.42 -11.05
N THR A 35 -2.99 -0.14 -10.78
CA THR A 35 -2.40 0.81 -11.72
C THR A 35 -1.01 1.18 -11.22
N VAL A 36 0.00 1.09 -12.08
CA VAL A 36 1.35 1.58 -11.82
C VAL A 36 1.64 2.75 -12.74
N PHE A 37 2.02 3.89 -12.16
CA PHE A 37 2.27 5.13 -12.88
C PHE A 37 3.74 5.22 -13.30
N ASP A 38 3.99 5.17 -14.61
CA ASP A 38 5.31 5.26 -15.22
C ASP A 38 5.64 6.73 -15.56
N TYR A 39 6.36 7.38 -14.65
CA TYR A 39 6.86 8.75 -14.82
C TYR A 39 8.09 8.85 -15.73
N ASN A 40 8.66 7.73 -16.18
CA ASN A 40 9.65 7.77 -17.25
C ASN A 40 8.91 7.81 -18.60
N ASN A 41 7.95 6.90 -18.79
CA ASN A 41 7.16 6.72 -20.02
C ASN A 41 8.01 6.91 -21.29
N ASN A 42 9.13 6.18 -21.39
CA ASN A 42 10.11 6.29 -22.49
C ASN A 42 10.61 7.73 -22.76
N GLY A 43 10.70 8.56 -21.73
CA GLY A 43 11.09 9.96 -21.79
C GLY A 43 9.97 10.94 -22.14
N GLU A 44 8.74 10.48 -22.39
CA GLU A 44 7.61 11.34 -22.75
C GLU A 44 7.18 12.26 -21.60
N TYR A 45 7.28 11.82 -20.35
CA TYR A 45 6.95 12.67 -19.21
C TYR A 45 7.79 13.95 -19.19
N LYS A 46 9.09 13.86 -19.53
CA LYS A 46 9.96 15.05 -19.60
C LYS A 46 9.70 15.91 -20.84
N LYS A 47 9.18 15.34 -21.92
CA LYS A 47 8.92 16.03 -23.19
C LYS A 47 7.56 16.73 -23.19
N ASN A 48 6.52 15.99 -22.82
CA ASN A 48 5.12 16.37 -22.99
C ASN A 48 4.34 16.38 -21.66
N GLY A 49 4.92 15.92 -20.55
CA GLY A 49 4.24 15.81 -19.25
C GLY A 49 3.33 14.58 -19.12
N THR A 50 3.26 13.72 -20.14
CA THR A 50 2.39 12.53 -20.13
C THR A 50 2.96 11.44 -19.23
N ILE A 51 2.17 11.01 -18.26
CA ILE A 51 2.47 9.89 -17.37
C ILE A 51 1.93 8.62 -18.04
N GLY A 52 2.78 7.59 -18.14
CA GLY A 52 2.34 6.28 -18.63
C GLY A 52 1.60 5.52 -17.54
N GLU A 53 0.68 4.64 -17.91
CA GLU A 53 -0.04 3.79 -16.97
C GLU A 53 0.08 2.33 -17.36
N LYS A 54 0.42 1.48 -16.38
CA LYS A 54 0.39 0.03 -16.52
C LYS A 54 -0.71 -0.51 -15.62
N VAL A 55 -1.81 -0.96 -16.21
CA VAL A 55 -2.99 -1.47 -15.49
C VAL A 55 -3.07 -3.00 -15.61
N ALA A 56 -3.37 -3.67 -14.50
CA ALA A 56 -3.46 -5.12 -14.41
C ALA A 56 -4.45 -5.55 -13.31
N PRO A 57 -5.10 -6.72 -13.41
CA PRO A 57 -5.90 -7.24 -12.31
C PRO A 57 -5.01 -7.72 -11.15
N PHE A 58 -5.47 -7.50 -9.91
CA PHE A 58 -4.69 -7.83 -8.70
C PHE A 58 -4.34 -9.31 -8.59
N TYR A 59 -5.19 -10.22 -9.07
CA TYR A 59 -4.94 -11.66 -9.00
C TYR A 59 -3.77 -12.13 -9.88
N GLU A 60 -3.29 -11.29 -10.80
CA GLU A 60 -2.10 -11.57 -11.63
C GLU A 60 -0.79 -11.21 -10.94
N PHE A 61 -0.83 -10.66 -9.72
CA PHE A 61 0.36 -10.34 -8.95
C PHE A 61 0.68 -11.41 -7.92
N ASP A 62 1.97 -11.59 -7.69
CA ASP A 62 2.54 -12.41 -6.62
C ASP A 62 3.32 -11.55 -5.64
N ALA A 63 3.35 -11.96 -4.38
CA ALA A 63 4.11 -11.32 -3.31
C ALA A 63 5.50 -11.96 -3.18
N TYR A 64 6.52 -11.12 -3.13
CA TYR A 64 7.90 -11.50 -2.88
C TYR A 64 8.46 -10.69 -1.73
N ILE A 65 9.24 -11.33 -0.86
CA ILE A 65 10.03 -10.62 0.14
C ILE A 65 11.42 -10.41 -0.44
N THR A 66 11.78 -9.15 -0.65
CA THR A 66 13.13 -8.79 -1.07
C THR A 66 13.94 -8.43 0.17
N VAL A 67 15.15 -8.98 0.28
CA VAL A 67 16.07 -8.71 1.37
C VAL A 67 17.24 -7.89 0.83
N THR A 68 17.43 -6.71 1.40
CA THR A 68 18.63 -5.89 1.17
C THR A 68 19.40 -5.75 2.46
N PRO A 69 20.74 -5.81 2.46
CA PRO A 69 21.50 -5.51 3.67
C PRO A 69 21.37 -4.02 3.99
N ASP A 70 21.20 -3.69 5.26
CA ASP A 70 21.35 -2.33 5.75
C ASP A 70 22.84 -1.91 5.82
N ARG A 71 23.13 -0.68 6.28
CA ARG A 71 24.51 -0.19 6.41
C ARG A 71 25.37 -1.01 7.39
N GLN A 72 24.75 -1.81 8.25
CA GLN A 72 25.38 -2.66 9.26
C GLN A 72 25.38 -4.14 8.85
N GLY A 73 24.87 -4.47 7.65
CA GLY A 73 24.75 -5.83 7.14
C GLY A 73 23.55 -6.62 7.66
N LEU A 74 22.64 -5.97 8.39
CA LEU A 74 21.41 -6.60 8.89
C LEU A 74 20.37 -6.71 7.76
N PRO A 75 19.55 -7.78 7.75
CA PRO A 75 18.54 -7.97 6.72
C PRO A 75 17.42 -6.92 6.85
N ASN A 76 17.21 -6.15 5.78
CA ASN A 76 16.04 -5.30 5.60
C ASN A 76 15.08 -5.98 4.61
N ASN A 77 14.02 -6.56 5.15
CA ASN A 77 12.96 -7.23 4.40
C ASN A 77 11.90 -6.22 3.98
N VAL A 78 11.55 -6.23 2.69
CA VAL A 78 10.51 -5.38 2.11
C VAL A 78 9.58 -6.22 1.25
N LEU A 79 8.27 -5.99 1.38
CA LEU A 79 7.29 -6.58 0.47
C LEU A 79 7.42 -5.96 -0.92
N CYS A 80 7.54 -6.80 -1.93
CA CYS A 80 7.43 -6.44 -3.34
C CYS A 80 6.27 -7.21 -3.96
N ILE A 81 5.52 -6.54 -4.82
CA ILE A 81 4.38 -7.11 -5.54
C ILE A 81 4.74 -7.11 -7.02
N VAL A 82 4.74 -8.30 -7.62
CA VAL A 82 5.32 -8.52 -8.94
C VAL A 82 4.28 -9.15 -9.85
N HIS A 83 4.09 -8.58 -11.03
CA HIS A 83 3.14 -9.11 -12.00
C HIS A 83 3.71 -10.36 -12.66
N ARG A 84 2.90 -11.42 -12.78
CA ARG A 84 3.34 -12.72 -13.32
C ARG A 84 3.82 -12.66 -14.77
N TYR A 85 3.10 -11.93 -15.62
CA TYR A 85 3.29 -11.97 -17.08
C TYR A 85 4.00 -10.77 -17.69
N ARG A 86 4.21 -9.69 -16.92
CA ARG A 86 4.68 -8.40 -17.42
C ARG A 86 5.72 -7.85 -16.47
N ASP A 87 6.64 -7.06 -17.01
CA ASP A 87 7.64 -6.34 -16.22
C ASP A 87 6.99 -5.16 -15.46
N ILE A 88 6.29 -5.52 -14.38
CA ILE A 88 5.66 -4.62 -13.41
C ILE A 88 6.10 -5.09 -12.02
N TRP A 89 6.82 -4.22 -11.34
CA TRP A 89 7.36 -4.47 -10.01
C TRP A 89 7.04 -3.29 -9.11
N ILE A 90 6.33 -3.55 -8.01
CA ILE A 90 5.92 -2.55 -7.03
C ILE A 90 6.67 -2.82 -5.73
N ASN A 91 7.54 -1.89 -5.34
CA ASN A 91 8.22 -1.92 -4.06
C ASN A 91 7.33 -1.23 -2.99
N MET A 92 6.92 -1.96 -1.96
CA MET A 92 6.03 -1.45 -0.91
C MET A 92 6.78 -0.76 0.23
N GLY A 93 8.09 -0.57 0.14
CA GLY A 93 8.92 0.08 1.17
C GLY A 93 8.55 1.54 1.45
N ASN A 94 7.87 2.20 0.51
CA ASN A 94 7.33 3.55 0.70
C ASN A 94 6.00 3.56 1.48
N PHE A 95 5.36 2.40 1.66
CA PHE A 95 4.11 2.27 2.41
C PHE A 95 4.36 1.70 3.80
N VAL A 96 5.09 0.58 3.89
CA VAL A 96 5.60 0.03 5.16
C VAL A 96 7.09 -0.14 5.04
N GLY A 97 7.82 0.47 5.99
CA GLY A 97 9.28 0.48 6.00
C GLY A 97 9.89 -0.92 6.10
N ALA A 98 11.16 -1.03 5.72
CA ALA A 98 11.90 -2.27 5.82
C ALA A 98 12.01 -2.75 7.28
N CYS A 99 11.92 -4.07 7.46
CA CYS A 99 11.91 -4.70 8.78
C CYS A 99 12.92 -5.87 8.85
N SER A 100 13.40 -6.17 10.05
CA SER A 100 14.38 -7.26 10.27
C SER A 100 13.82 -8.66 10.05
N GLY A 101 12.49 -8.83 10.15
CA GLY A 101 11.79 -10.10 9.97
C GLY A 101 10.79 -10.08 8.81
N THR A 102 10.25 -11.27 8.50
CA THR A 102 9.26 -11.47 7.43
C THR A 102 7.82 -11.20 7.87
N ALA A 103 7.55 -11.12 9.17
CA ALA A 103 6.20 -10.99 9.73
C ALA A 103 5.48 -9.71 9.25
N VAL A 104 6.18 -8.57 9.22
CA VAL A 104 5.60 -7.30 8.75
C VAL A 104 5.31 -7.31 7.23
N PRO A 105 6.23 -7.72 6.34
CA PRO A 105 5.91 -7.96 4.93
C PRO A 105 4.73 -8.91 4.71
N CYS A 106 4.62 -9.98 5.52
CA CYS A 106 3.51 -10.92 5.46
C CYS A 106 2.19 -10.29 5.90
N ALA A 107 2.19 -9.54 7.00
CA ALA A 107 1.03 -8.79 7.48
C ALA A 107 0.54 -7.78 6.43
N LEU A 108 1.46 -7.08 5.77
CA LEU A 108 1.11 -6.15 4.70
C LEU A 108 0.50 -6.88 3.50
N TRP A 109 1.03 -8.05 3.13
CA TRP A 109 0.42 -8.84 2.05
C TRP A 109 -0.99 -9.33 2.41
N ASP A 110 -1.22 -9.75 3.65
CA ASP A 110 -2.56 -10.11 4.12
C ASP A 110 -3.50 -8.90 4.13
N TYR A 111 -3.03 -7.75 4.61
CA TYR A 111 -3.77 -6.50 4.58
C TYR A 111 -4.21 -6.15 3.15
N LEU A 112 -3.31 -6.25 2.16
CA LEU A 112 -3.63 -5.97 0.76
C LEU A 112 -4.64 -6.96 0.18
N GLN A 113 -4.49 -8.25 0.48
CA GLN A 113 -5.47 -9.24 0.05
C GLN A 113 -6.86 -8.96 0.63
N ASN A 114 -6.97 -8.67 1.93
CA ASN A 114 -8.22 -8.29 2.57
C ASN A 114 -8.76 -6.94 2.06
N TYR A 115 -7.86 -6.01 1.70
CA TYR A 115 -8.21 -4.75 1.08
C TYR A 115 -8.72 -4.91 -0.37
N MET A 116 -8.29 -5.93 -1.11
CA MET A 116 -8.77 -6.18 -2.47
C MET A 116 -9.97 -7.14 -2.52
N ASP A 117 -10.24 -7.89 -1.44
CA ASP A 117 -11.37 -8.82 -1.33
C ASP A 117 -12.69 -8.09 -1.00
N ILE A 118 -13.48 -7.77 -2.03
CA ILE A 118 -14.77 -7.08 -1.91
C ILE A 118 -15.87 -7.90 -1.21
N SER A 119 -15.66 -9.21 -1.02
CA SER A 119 -16.63 -10.07 -0.34
C SER A 119 -16.64 -9.87 1.17
N LYS A 120 -15.61 -9.21 1.70
CA LYS A 120 -15.43 -8.89 3.13
C LYS A 120 -15.49 -7.39 3.35
N PRO A 121 -15.73 -6.92 4.59
CA PRO A 121 -15.50 -5.51 4.91
C PRO A 121 -14.03 -5.13 4.69
N MET A 122 -13.79 -3.85 4.42
CA MET A 122 -12.44 -3.28 4.36
C MET A 122 -11.73 -3.48 5.71
N PRO A 123 -10.38 -3.62 5.68
CA PRO A 123 -9.58 -3.57 6.90
C PRO A 123 -9.97 -2.38 7.77
N ASP A 124 -10.07 -2.62 9.08
CA ASP A 124 -10.47 -1.59 10.02
C ASP A 124 -9.23 -0.85 10.53
N THR A 125 -8.85 0.22 9.83
CA THR A 125 -7.72 1.07 10.21
C THR A 125 -8.12 2.54 10.24
N PRO A 126 -7.39 3.39 10.99
CA PRO A 126 -7.66 4.82 11.07
C PRO A 126 -7.70 5.51 9.71
N GLU A 127 -6.84 5.12 8.77
CA GLU A 127 -6.73 5.71 7.44
C GLU A 127 -7.98 5.44 6.58
N LEU A 128 -8.61 4.28 6.76
CA LEU A 128 -9.78 3.86 5.99
C LEU A 128 -11.10 4.33 6.59
N GLU A 129 -11.11 4.81 7.84
CA GLU A 129 -12.33 5.21 8.57
C GLU A 129 -13.22 6.16 7.75
N ALA A 130 -12.62 7.21 7.19
CA ALA A 130 -13.35 8.23 6.42
C ALA A 130 -14.06 7.65 5.18
N PHE A 131 -13.62 6.51 4.66
CA PHE A 131 -14.11 5.92 3.42
C PHE A 131 -15.01 4.71 3.65
N ARG A 132 -15.18 4.23 4.89
CA ARG A 132 -15.94 3.00 5.20
C ARG A 132 -17.38 3.03 4.69
N HIS A 133 -18.05 4.16 4.84
CA HIS A 133 -19.42 4.36 4.38
C HIS A 133 -19.57 4.37 2.84
N LEU A 134 -18.47 4.51 2.09
CA LEU A 134 -18.46 4.50 0.62
C LEU A 134 -18.33 3.08 0.06
N ASP A 135 -17.98 2.09 0.87
CA ASP A 135 -17.87 0.69 0.46
C ASP A 135 -19.13 -0.08 0.89
N PRO A 136 -19.96 -0.60 -0.03
CA PRO A 136 -21.24 -1.21 0.32
C PRO A 136 -21.12 -2.41 1.27
N THR A 137 -20.13 -3.28 1.07
CA THR A 137 -19.89 -4.45 1.92
C THR A 137 -19.53 -4.02 3.34
N THR A 138 -18.65 -3.01 3.46
CA THR A 138 -18.23 -2.45 4.74
C THR A 138 -19.36 -1.70 5.44
N ALA A 139 -20.11 -0.88 4.72
CA ALA A 139 -21.24 -0.13 5.26
C ALA A 139 -22.34 -1.06 5.81
N GLU A 140 -22.62 -2.15 5.11
CA GLU A 140 -23.57 -3.16 5.57
C GLU A 140 -23.06 -3.88 6.83
N HIS A 141 -21.80 -4.30 6.83
CA HIS A 141 -21.17 -4.92 7.99
C HIS A 141 -21.19 -3.98 9.21
N ASP A 142 -20.84 -2.71 9.03
CA ASP A 142 -20.80 -1.71 10.11
C ASP A 142 -22.21 -1.44 10.66
N ARG A 143 -23.24 -1.44 9.80
CA ARG A 143 -24.66 -1.36 10.20
C ARG A 143 -25.10 -2.56 11.03
N GLN A 144 -24.73 -3.78 10.62
CA GLN A 144 -25.08 -5.01 11.33
C GLN A 144 -24.39 -5.14 12.69
N THR A 145 -23.14 -4.69 12.77
CA THR A 145 -22.33 -4.76 14.01
C THR A 145 -22.53 -3.56 14.94
N GLY A 146 -23.21 -2.51 14.48
CA GLY A 146 -23.40 -1.28 15.25
C GLY A 146 -22.10 -0.49 15.45
N ARG A 147 -21.13 -0.62 14.54
CA ARG A 147 -19.83 0.06 14.63
C ARG A 147 -20.00 1.56 14.52
N ALA A 148 -19.38 2.31 15.44
CA ALA A 148 -19.39 3.77 15.42
C ALA A 148 -18.70 4.33 14.15
N PRO A 149 -19.29 5.31 13.43
CA PRO A 149 -18.68 5.91 12.24
C PRO A 149 -17.36 6.65 12.49
N ARG A 150 -17.13 7.12 13.71
CA ARG A 150 -15.92 7.84 14.17
C ARG A 150 -15.14 7.02 15.21
N TYR A 151 -15.10 5.71 15.04
CA TYR A 151 -14.54 4.76 16.01
C TYR A 151 -13.08 5.06 16.37
N TRP A 152 -12.22 5.28 15.38
CA TRP A 152 -10.82 5.61 15.57
C TRP A 152 -10.63 7.08 15.95
N ARG A 153 -11.36 7.99 15.29
CA ARG A 153 -11.23 9.43 15.52
C ARG A 153 -11.62 9.88 16.94
N ASP A 154 -12.63 9.23 17.53
CA ASP A 154 -13.14 9.61 18.86
C ASP A 154 -12.56 8.72 19.99
N MET A 155 -11.64 7.79 19.64
CA MET A 155 -10.92 6.97 20.60
C MET A 155 -9.90 7.81 21.37
N ASP A 156 -9.80 7.59 22.69
CA ASP A 156 -8.76 8.23 23.51
C ASP A 156 -7.38 7.60 23.28
N ASP A 157 -6.33 8.35 23.62
CA ASP A 157 -4.94 7.94 23.40
C ASP A 157 -4.56 6.63 24.11
N GLU A 158 -5.11 6.34 25.29
CA GLU A 158 -4.80 5.12 26.04
C GLU A 158 -5.40 3.89 25.35
N THR A 159 -6.68 4.01 24.96
CA THR A 159 -7.37 2.97 24.20
C THR A 159 -6.73 2.75 22.83
N PHE A 160 -6.33 3.83 22.15
CA PHE A 160 -5.63 3.74 20.86
C PHE A 160 -4.31 2.98 20.98
N LYS A 161 -3.48 3.30 21.98
CA LYS A 161 -2.22 2.57 22.24
C LYS A 161 -2.45 1.11 22.61
N ALA A 162 -3.50 0.81 23.36
CA ALA A 162 -3.85 -0.57 23.67
C ALA A 162 -4.23 -1.35 22.40
N LYS A 163 -4.97 -0.73 21.48
CA LYS A 163 -5.33 -1.31 20.18
C LYS A 163 -4.13 -1.49 19.26
N GLU A 164 -3.24 -0.51 19.19
CA GLU A 164 -1.99 -0.62 18.42
C GLU A 164 -1.12 -1.79 18.94
N ARG A 165 -0.98 -1.91 20.26
CA ARG A 165 -0.27 -3.05 20.88
C ARG A 165 -0.92 -4.39 20.53
N GLU A 166 -2.24 -4.49 20.67
CA GLU A 166 -2.99 -5.70 20.30
C GLU A 166 -2.74 -6.07 18.83
N MET A 167 -2.78 -5.10 17.91
CA MET A 167 -2.52 -5.33 16.49
C MET A 167 -1.08 -5.80 16.25
N ASN A 168 -0.10 -5.16 16.89
CA ASN A 168 1.31 -5.54 16.78
C ASN A 168 1.59 -6.95 17.33
N GLU A 169 0.94 -7.35 18.43
CA GLU A 169 1.07 -8.70 19.00
C GLU A 169 0.51 -9.80 18.08
N ARG A 170 -0.44 -9.45 17.19
CA ARG A 170 -1.03 -10.39 16.22
C ARG A 170 -0.18 -10.55 14.96
N ILE A 171 0.66 -9.58 14.60
CA ILE A 171 1.50 -9.63 13.39
C ILE A 171 2.34 -10.92 13.29
N PRO A 172 3.07 -11.35 14.34
CA PRO A 172 3.86 -12.59 14.28
C PRO A 172 3.02 -13.87 14.14
N GLN A 173 1.72 -13.80 14.44
CA GLN A 173 0.80 -14.93 14.40
C GLN A 173 0.17 -15.13 13.01
N ILE A 174 0.41 -14.22 12.06
CA ILE A 174 -0.16 -14.29 10.72
C ILE A 174 0.53 -15.40 9.94
N ASP A 175 -0.20 -16.48 9.72
CA ASP A 175 0.27 -17.65 8.98
C ASP A 175 0.14 -17.49 7.46
N THR A 176 0.83 -16.48 6.92
CA THR A 176 0.76 -16.17 5.48
C THR A 176 1.36 -17.30 4.63
N PHE A 177 2.37 -18.01 5.13
CA PHE A 177 3.10 -19.02 4.37
C PHE A 177 2.36 -20.36 4.25
N SER A 178 1.48 -20.72 5.20
CA SER A 178 0.69 -21.96 5.09
C SER A 178 -0.64 -21.77 4.37
N ARG A 179 -1.10 -20.52 4.21
CA ARG A 179 -2.44 -20.24 3.67
C ARG A 179 -2.55 -20.65 2.20
N PRO A 180 -3.71 -21.22 1.80
CA PRO A 180 -3.98 -21.48 0.40
C PRO A 180 -3.85 -20.20 -0.42
N ASN A 181 -3.04 -20.25 -1.47
CA ASN A 181 -2.91 -19.14 -2.41
C ASN A 181 -4.27 -18.94 -3.11
N LEU A 182 -5.02 -17.92 -2.70
CA LEU A 182 -6.33 -17.61 -3.27
C LEU A 182 -6.22 -17.27 -4.77
N MET A 183 -5.07 -16.73 -5.19
CA MET A 183 -4.80 -16.41 -6.60
C MET A 183 -4.55 -17.66 -7.44
N ALA A 184 -4.17 -18.79 -6.83
CA ALA A 184 -3.98 -20.06 -7.54
C ALA A 184 -5.26 -20.55 -8.23
N ARG A 185 -6.44 -20.15 -7.75
CA ARG A 185 -7.74 -20.50 -8.37
C ARG A 185 -7.99 -19.77 -9.69
N HIS A 186 -7.27 -18.68 -9.93
CA HIS A 186 -7.43 -17.81 -11.09
C HIS A 186 -6.35 -18.05 -12.16
N VAL A 187 -5.43 -18.99 -11.94
CA VAL A 187 -4.28 -19.21 -12.83
C VAL A 187 -4.05 -20.70 -13.12
N ARG A 188 -3.50 -20.98 -14.30
CA ARG A 188 -2.91 -22.29 -14.63
C ARG A 188 -1.39 -22.17 -14.53
N TYR A 189 -0.78 -22.89 -13.61
CA TYR A 189 0.66 -23.06 -13.60
C TYR A 189 1.04 -23.99 -14.76
N ALA A 190 2.02 -23.58 -15.58
CA ALA A 190 2.67 -24.53 -16.48
C ALA A 190 3.40 -25.54 -15.60
N GLY A 191 3.03 -26.82 -15.72
CA GLY A 191 3.68 -27.92 -15.02
C GLY A 191 5.03 -28.29 -15.61
#